data_AF-A4EKQ0-F1
#
_entry.id   AF-A4EKQ0-F1
#
_cell.length_a   1.000
_cell.length_b   1.000
_cell.length_c   1.000
_cell.angle_alpha   90.00
_cell.angle_beta   90.00
_cell.angle_gamma   90.00
#
_symmetry.space_group_name_H-M   'P 1'
#
loop_
_entity.id
_entity.type
_entity.pdbx_description
1 polymer ?
#
loop_
_entity_poly.entity_id
_entity_poly.type
_entity_poly.pdbx_seq_one_letter_code
_entity_poly.pdbx_strand_id
1 'polypeptide(L)'
;MQVIRPIPITDQTLVASSIPEQDAPEYSSGTTYAVDDVVQVTSVQSLYQSVSAANNDNNPVADDGTNWVRISSTNRWRALTSKSAARRRHQEA
;
A
#
# COMPACT_ATOMS: atom_id res chain seq x y z
N MET A 1 -0.06 -39.70 2.31
CA MET A 1 -0.32 -38.25 2.44
C MET A 1 -0.04 -37.60 1.09
N GLN A 2 -1.00 -36.86 0.54
CA GLN A 2 -0.77 -36.04 -0.65
C GLN A 2 -0.69 -34.58 -0.20
N VAL A 3 0.34 -33.86 -0.66
CA VAL A 3 0.55 -32.43 -0.35
C VAL A 3 0.23 -31.63 -1.60
N ILE A 4 -0.67 -30.65 -1.48
CA ILE A 4 -0.99 -29.69 -2.53
C ILE A 4 0.00 -28.53 -2.45
N ARG A 5 0.60 -28.16 -3.59
CA ARG A 5 1.54 -27.04 -3.67
C ARG A 5 0.79 -25.71 -3.74
N PRO A 6 1.22 -24.68 -2.98
CA PRO A 6 0.66 -23.33 -3.11
C PRO A 6 0.88 -22.75 -4.50
N ILE A 7 -0.13 -22.06 -5.03
CA ILE A 7 -0.03 -21.28 -6.27
C ILE A 7 0.07 -19.80 -5.87
N PRO A 8 1.12 -19.07 -6.29
CA PRO A 8 1.25 -17.66 -6.00
C PRO A 8 0.20 -16.85 -6.77
N ILE A 9 -0.48 -15.93 -6.08
CA ILE A 9 -1.38 -14.97 -6.73
C ILE A 9 -0.58 -13.72 -7.12
N THR A 10 -0.52 -13.47 -8.42
CA THR A 10 0.14 -12.32 -9.08
C THR A 10 -0.90 -11.48 -9.84
N ASP A 11 -0.54 -10.28 -10.28
CA ASP A 11 -1.43 -9.40 -11.07
C ASP A 11 -1.98 -10.12 -12.31
N GLN A 12 -1.19 -11.00 -12.93
CA GLN A 12 -1.60 -11.78 -14.10
C GLN A 12 -2.65 -12.86 -13.78
N THR A 13 -2.63 -13.40 -12.57
CA THR A 13 -3.56 -14.47 -12.16
C THR A 13 -4.86 -13.94 -11.54
N LEU A 14 -4.86 -12.71 -11.02
CA LEU A 14 -6.04 -12.05 -10.47
C LEU A 14 -6.77 -11.24 -11.55
N VAL A 15 -7.44 -11.92 -12.48
CA VAL A 15 -8.04 -11.31 -13.68
C VAL A 15 -9.24 -10.41 -13.36
N ALA A 16 -9.98 -10.69 -12.29
CA ALA A 16 -11.12 -9.87 -11.87
C ALA A 16 -11.27 -9.83 -10.34
N SER A 17 -11.81 -8.73 -9.82
CA SER A 17 -12.26 -8.58 -8.44
C SER A 17 -13.40 -7.57 -8.38
N SER A 18 -14.37 -7.81 -7.51
CA SER A 18 -15.44 -6.84 -7.20
C SER A 18 -15.01 -5.79 -6.18
N ILE A 19 -13.80 -5.89 -5.63
CA ILE A 19 -13.27 -4.96 -4.64
C ILE A 19 -12.53 -3.82 -5.35
N PRO A 20 -12.99 -2.56 -5.23
CA PRO A 20 -12.32 -1.41 -5.84
C PRO A 20 -11.01 -1.05 -5.12
N GLU A 21 -10.07 -0.48 -5.87
CA GLU A 21 -8.80 0.09 -5.35
C GLU A 21 -8.94 1.60 -5.21
N GLN A 22 -9.70 2.02 -4.19
CA GLN A 22 -9.98 3.43 -3.86
C GLN A 22 -9.68 3.70 -2.37
N ASP A 23 -8.64 3.05 -1.85
CA ASP A 23 -8.26 3.13 -0.45
C ASP A 23 -7.70 4.51 -0.07
N ALA A 24 -7.04 5.18 -1.01
CA ALA A 24 -6.46 6.50 -0.88
C ALA A 24 -6.35 7.18 -2.26
N PRO A 25 -6.10 8.49 -2.35
CA PRO A 25 -5.77 9.13 -3.62
C PRO A 25 -4.50 8.52 -4.24
N GLU A 26 -4.45 8.41 -5.57
CA GLU A 26 -3.22 8.00 -6.27
C GLU A 26 -2.11 9.03 -6.03
N TYR A 27 -0.89 8.57 -5.84
CA TYR A 27 0.28 9.45 -5.74
C TYR A 27 0.41 10.35 -6.98
N SER A 28 0.74 11.62 -6.74
CA SER A 28 1.01 12.63 -7.77
C SER A 28 2.24 13.45 -7.39
N SER A 29 3.20 13.55 -8.31
CA SER A 29 4.44 14.32 -8.11
C SER A 29 4.21 15.82 -7.90
N GLY A 30 3.12 16.37 -8.47
CA GLY A 30 2.77 17.79 -8.35
C GLY A 30 2.12 18.18 -7.02
N THR A 31 1.88 17.22 -6.12
CA THR A 31 1.23 17.45 -4.84
C THR A 31 2.26 17.50 -3.72
N THR A 32 2.07 18.42 -2.77
CA THR A 32 2.82 18.43 -1.51
C THR A 32 1.96 17.76 -0.45
N TYR A 33 2.52 16.71 0.16
CA TYR A 33 1.87 15.92 1.21
C TYR A 33 2.41 16.33 2.58
N ALA A 34 1.51 16.42 3.55
CA ALA A 34 1.83 16.62 4.96
C ALA A 34 2.24 15.28 5.61
N VAL A 35 2.64 15.32 6.89
CA VAL A 35 2.83 14.11 7.69
C VAL A 35 1.48 13.39 7.83
N ASP A 36 1.50 12.07 7.83
CA ASP A 36 0.35 11.16 7.95
C ASP A 36 -0.61 11.13 6.75
N ASP A 37 -0.39 11.94 5.72
CA ASP A 37 -1.09 11.81 4.45
C ASP A 37 -0.84 10.43 3.83
N VAL A 38 -1.90 9.81 3.30
CA VAL A 38 -1.84 8.49 2.71
C VAL A 38 -2.10 8.58 1.21
N VAL A 39 -1.27 7.90 0.44
CA VAL A 39 -1.44 7.72 -1.01
C VAL A 39 -1.45 6.25 -1.36
N GLN A 40 -2.11 5.91 -2.47
CA GLN A 40 -2.02 4.60 -3.09
C GLN A 40 -1.12 4.64 -4.32
N VAL A 41 -0.48 3.50 -4.60
CA VAL A 41 0.25 3.28 -5.85
C VAL A 41 -0.25 1.99 -6.49
N THR A 42 -1.06 2.14 -7.55
CA THR A 42 -1.76 1.04 -8.26
C THR A 42 -0.89 0.28 -9.27
N SER A 43 0.40 0.60 -9.36
CA SER A 43 1.37 -0.24 -10.07
C SER A 43 1.98 -1.33 -9.18
N VAL A 44 1.93 -1.15 -7.85
CA VAL A 44 2.53 -2.06 -6.85
C VAL A 44 1.57 -2.41 -5.71
N GLN A 45 0.30 -2.05 -5.86
CA GLN A 45 -0.85 -2.51 -5.07
C GLN A 45 -0.67 -2.22 -3.58
N SER A 46 -0.18 -1.02 -3.30
CA SER A 46 0.33 -0.63 -1.99
C SER A 46 -0.11 0.76 -1.56
N LEU A 47 -0.28 0.93 -0.25
CA LEU A 47 -0.55 2.19 0.42
C LEU A 47 0.70 2.66 1.14
N TYR A 48 0.99 3.95 1.02
CA TYR A 48 2.13 4.61 1.64
C TYR A 48 1.64 5.80 2.45
N GLN A 49 2.26 6.01 3.61
CA GLN A 49 2.01 7.14 4.49
C GLN A 49 3.23 8.05 4.45
N SER A 50 2.98 9.34 4.26
CA SER A 50 4.02 10.36 4.32
C SER A 50 4.49 10.52 5.77
N VAL A 51 5.81 10.58 5.97
CA VAL A 51 6.44 10.86 7.27
C VAL A 51 7.11 12.23 7.31
N SER A 52 7.00 13.02 6.23
CA SER A 52 7.58 14.36 6.09
C SER A 52 6.49 15.41 5.87
N ALA A 53 6.63 16.58 6.51
CA ALA A 53 5.62 17.65 6.51
C ALA A 53 5.54 18.45 5.20
N ALA A 54 6.53 18.30 4.33
CA ALA A 54 6.59 18.97 3.03
C ALA A 54 7.07 17.98 1.97
N ASN A 55 6.46 16.79 1.96
CA ASN A 55 6.82 15.72 1.05
C ASN A 55 6.30 16.04 -0.36
N ASN A 56 7.19 16.44 -1.26
CA ASN A 56 6.85 16.81 -2.63
C ASN A 56 7.80 16.12 -3.61
N ASP A 57 7.25 15.62 -4.71
CA ASP A 57 7.97 14.93 -5.80
C ASP A 57 8.83 13.72 -5.38
N ASN A 58 8.68 13.21 -4.16
CA ASN A 58 9.32 11.96 -3.74
C ASN A 58 8.46 10.76 -4.13
N ASN A 59 9.01 9.86 -4.93
CA ASN A 59 8.33 8.65 -5.36
C ASN A 59 8.19 7.63 -4.21
N PRO A 60 6.98 7.25 -3.77
CA PRO A 60 6.77 6.32 -2.66
C PRO A 60 7.36 4.93 -2.87
N VAL A 61 7.50 4.48 -4.12
CA VAL A 61 8.00 3.13 -4.46
C VAL A 61 9.53 3.07 -4.42
N ALA A 62 10.19 4.19 -4.73
CA ALA A 62 11.66 4.28 -4.76
C ALA A 62 12.25 4.81 -3.44
N ASP A 63 11.41 5.43 -2.60
CA ASP A 63 11.80 5.93 -1.28
C ASP A 63 12.13 4.76 -0.33
N ASP A 64 13.15 4.95 0.50
CA ASP A 64 13.69 3.96 1.42
C ASP A 64 13.11 4.06 2.84
N GLY A 65 12.06 4.85 3.03
CA GLY A 65 11.46 5.15 4.33
C GLY A 65 11.72 6.57 4.82
N THR A 66 12.50 7.36 4.08
CA THR A 66 12.82 8.76 4.44
C THR A 66 11.61 9.68 4.34
N ASN A 67 10.77 9.50 3.32
CA ASN A 67 9.58 10.32 3.08
C ASN A 67 8.29 9.51 3.13
N TRP A 68 8.36 8.22 2.79
CA TRP A 68 7.20 7.34 2.67
C TRP A 68 7.40 6.02 3.39
N VAL A 69 6.44 5.65 4.23
CA VAL A 69 6.39 4.32 4.85
C VAL A 69 5.25 3.52 4.25
N ARG A 70 5.55 2.32 3.75
CA ARG A 70 4.51 1.40 3.26
C ARG A 70 3.70 0.86 4.43
N ILE A 71 2.39 1.14 4.44
CA ILE A 71 1.51 0.76 5.56
C ILE A 71 0.69 -0.51 5.29
N SER A 72 0.28 -0.74 4.04
CA SER A 72 -0.60 -1.87 3.67
C SER A 72 -0.62 -2.10 2.16
N SER A 73 -1.27 -3.18 1.72
CA SER A 73 -1.77 -3.31 0.35
C SER A 73 -3.13 -2.62 0.18
N THR A 74 -3.51 -2.31 -1.06
CA THR A 74 -4.88 -1.91 -1.43
C THR A 74 -5.89 -2.99 -1.04
N ASN A 75 -7.17 -2.63 -0.84
CA ASN A 75 -8.23 -3.50 -0.35
C ASN A 75 -8.35 -4.79 -1.16
N ARG A 76 -8.23 -4.68 -2.49
CA ARG A 76 -8.26 -5.84 -3.40
C ARG A 76 -7.18 -6.88 -3.07
N TRP A 77 -6.00 -6.42 -2.67
CA TRP A 77 -4.82 -7.27 -2.45
C TRP A 77 -4.58 -7.62 -0.98
N ARG A 78 -5.25 -6.94 -0.04
CA ARG A 78 -5.06 -7.11 1.40
C ARG A 78 -5.41 -8.52 1.90
N ALA A 79 -6.38 -9.19 1.27
CA ALA A 79 -6.75 -10.57 1.63
C ALA A 79 -5.78 -11.62 1.07
N LEU A 80 -4.93 -11.25 0.11
CA LEU A 80 -4.11 -12.17 -0.67
C LEU A 80 -2.61 -12.04 -0.39
N THR A 81 -2.22 -11.04 0.40
CA THR A 81 -0.83 -10.81 0.78
C THR A 81 -0.46 -11.58 2.04
N SER A 82 0.77 -12.12 2.07
CA SER A 82 1.34 -12.74 3.28
C SER A 82 1.83 -11.72 4.31
N LYS A 83 1.94 -10.43 3.93
CA LYS A 83 2.36 -9.37 4.83
C LYS A 83 1.17 -8.93 5.68
N SER A 84 1.20 -9.26 6.96
CA SER A 84 0.22 -8.77 7.93
C SER A 84 0.26 -7.24 7.97
N ALA A 85 -0.90 -6.60 7.85
CA ALA A 85 -1.01 -5.17 8.09
C ALA A 85 -0.65 -4.90 9.56
N ALA A 86 0.27 -3.96 9.81
CA ALA A 86 0.57 -3.53 11.17
C ALA A 86 -0.71 -2.91 11.76
N ARG A 87 -1.37 -3.59 12.69
CA ARG A 87 -2.56 -3.08 13.37
C ARG A 87 -2.14 -1.88 14.21
N ARG A 88 -2.42 -0.66 13.72
CA ARG A 88 -2.25 0.58 14.48
C ARG A 88 -3.18 0.50 15.71
N ARG A 89 -2.64 0.18 16.88
CA ARG A 89 -3.36 0.39 18.14
C ARG A 89 -3.39 1.90 18.35
N HIS A 90 -4.58 2.48 18.31
CA HIS A 90 -4.80 3.85 18.77
C HIS A 90 -4.38 3.88 20.24
N GLN A 91 -3.20 4.42 20.54
CA GLN A 91 -2.81 4.70 21.91
C GLN A 91 -3.55 5.95 22.32
N GLU A 92 -4.70 5.75 22.96
CA GLU A 92 -5.37 6.80 23.73
C GLU A 92 -4.54 7.05 24.99
N ALA A 93 -4.19 8.32 25.20
CA ALA A 93 -3.57 8.85 26.40
C ALA A 93 -4.60 9.65 27.19
#